data_AF-A0A2V9LRV4-F1
#
_entry.id   AF-A0A2V9LRV4-F1
#
_cell.length_a   1.000
_cell.length_b   1.000
_cell.length_c   1.000
_cell.angle_alpha   90.00
_cell.angle_beta   90.00
_cell.angle_gamma   90.00
#
_symmetry.space_group_name_H-M   'P 1'
#
loop_
_entity.id
_entity.type
_entity.pdbx_description
1 polymer ?
#
loop_
_entity_poly.entity_id
_entity_poly.type
_entity_poly.pdbx_seq_one_letter_code
_entity_poly.pdbx_strand_id
1 'polypeptide(L)'
;MKQLIFWLAMASAFQVAERPRIMIVTDLEGVGGVNNADEQLLPGQRRFEESRRLLAGEVNAAVEGAFKGGTREAVIWDGHDGSRTLSIDEIDRRAQLIQGRPTPASYYLEDRLYDGIMFV
;
A
#
# COMPACT_ATOMS: atom_id res chain seq x y z
N MET A 1 7.41 -40.92 -29.17
CA MET A 1 7.62 -40.94 -27.70
C MET A 1 8.59 -39.87 -27.20
N LYS A 2 9.82 -39.76 -27.73
CA LYS A 2 10.81 -38.74 -27.29
C LYS A 2 10.34 -37.29 -27.49
N GLN A 3 9.68 -36.98 -28.60
CA GLN A 3 9.14 -35.64 -28.87
C GLN A 3 8.01 -35.25 -27.92
N LEU A 4 7.18 -36.21 -27.49
CA LEU A 4 6.07 -35.96 -26.56
C LEU A 4 6.58 -35.66 -25.14
N ILE A 5 7.65 -36.34 -24.72
CA ILE A 5 8.34 -36.09 -23.44
C ILE A 5 9.02 -34.71 -23.46
N PHE A 6 9.60 -34.32 -24.60
CA PHE A 6 10.22 -33.00 -24.77
C PHE A 6 9.21 -31.86 -24.65
N TRP A 7 8.01 -32.01 -25.25
CA TRP A 7 6.93 -31.02 -25.12
C TRP A 7 6.33 -30.96 -23.71
N LEU A 8 6.21 -32.09 -23.01
CA LEU A 8 5.74 -32.11 -21.61
C LEU A 8 6.73 -31.39 -20.67
N ALA A 9 8.04 -31.57 -20.87
CA ALA A 9 9.07 -30.93 -20.06
C ALA A 9 9.15 -29.39 -20.30
N MET A 10 8.88 -28.94 -21.53
CA MET A 10 8.77 -27.51 -21.85
C MET A 10 7.55 -26.84 -21.24
N ALA A 11 6.41 -27.54 -21.11
CA ALA A 11 5.21 -27.01 -20.48
C ALA A 11 5.38 -26.75 -18.98
N SER A 12 6.18 -27.57 -18.28
CA SER A 12 6.54 -27.37 -16.87
C SER A 12 7.57 -26.26 -16.62
N ALA A 13 8.24 -25.76 -17.66
CA ALA A 13 9.24 -24.69 -17.52
C ALA A 13 8.62 -23.29 -17.45
N PHE A 14 7.30 -23.16 -17.66
CA PHE A 14 6.56 -21.92 -17.46
C PHE A 14 6.01 -21.85 -16.04
N GLN A 15 6.90 -21.74 -15.06
CA GLN A 15 6.51 -21.26 -13.75
C GLN A 15 6.16 -19.77 -13.93
N VAL A 16 4.87 -19.41 -13.86
CA VAL A 16 4.50 -18.00 -13.72
C VAL A 16 5.07 -17.56 -12.38
N ALA A 17 6.08 -16.69 -12.39
CA ALA A 17 6.58 -16.10 -11.16
C ALA A 17 5.40 -15.49 -10.40
N GLU A 18 5.28 -15.78 -9.10
CA GLU A 18 4.24 -15.15 -8.30
C GLU A 18 4.38 -13.64 -8.43
N ARG A 19 3.28 -12.97 -8.79
CA ARG A 19 3.26 -11.52 -8.89
C ARG A 19 3.53 -10.93 -7.49
N PRO A 20 4.28 -9.82 -7.41
CA PRO A 20 4.68 -9.26 -6.13
C PRO A 20 3.49 -8.72 -5.35
N ARG A 21 3.56 -8.76 -4.02
CA ARG A 21 2.70 -8.05 -3.07
C ARG A 21 3.43 -6.84 -2.53
N ILE A 22 2.76 -5.70 -2.51
CA ILE A 22 3.34 -4.44 -2.01
C ILE A 22 2.59 -3.98 -0.77
N MET A 23 3.37 -3.58 0.24
CA MET A 23 2.89 -2.83 1.38
C MET A 23 3.13 -1.34 1.14
N ILE A 24 2.15 -0.51 1.48
CA ILE A 24 2.25 0.94 1.50
C ILE A 24 2.05 1.37 2.95
N VAL A 25 3.07 1.98 3.54
CA VAL A 25 3.01 2.55 4.90
C VAL A 25 2.87 4.05 4.76
N THR A 26 1.84 4.63 5.38
CA THR A 26 1.49 6.04 5.16
C THR A 26 1.80 6.90 6.37
N ASP A 27 2.21 8.15 6.16
CA ASP A 27 2.22 9.17 7.22
C ASP A 27 1.70 10.53 6.71
N LEU A 28 1.15 11.36 7.60
CA LEU A 28 0.48 12.61 7.17
C LEU A 28 1.43 13.81 7.12
N GLU A 29 2.47 13.81 7.95
CA GLU A 29 3.44 14.89 8.10
C GLU A 29 4.23 15.15 6.81
N GLY A 30 4.45 14.12 6.00
CA GLY A 30 5.26 14.17 4.78
C GLY A 30 4.51 14.55 3.50
N VAL A 31 3.17 14.62 3.56
CA VAL A 31 2.31 14.78 2.38
C VAL A 31 2.54 16.11 1.68
N GLY A 32 2.54 16.10 0.34
CA GLY A 32 2.67 17.31 -0.45
C GLY A 32 1.58 18.34 -0.13
N GLY A 33 1.98 19.51 0.38
CA GLY A 33 1.05 20.57 0.80
C GLY A 33 0.76 20.61 2.30
N VAL A 34 1.27 19.65 3.07
CA VAL A 34 1.33 19.71 4.53
C VAL A 34 2.56 20.51 4.95
N ASN A 35 2.33 21.64 5.62
CA ASN A 35 3.39 22.56 6.03
C ASN A 35 3.18 23.20 7.41
N ASN A 36 2.06 22.91 8.07
CA ASN A 36 1.76 23.43 9.40
C ASN A 36 1.12 22.36 10.30
N ALA A 37 1.90 21.88 11.27
CA ALA A 37 1.48 20.83 12.20
C ALA A 37 0.28 21.23 13.08
N ASP A 38 0.11 22.52 13.39
CA ASP A 38 -0.98 23.03 14.22
C ASP A 38 -2.32 23.07 13.47
N GLU A 39 -2.29 22.95 12.14
CA GLU A 39 -3.48 23.07 11.30
C GLU A 39 -3.85 21.80 10.52
N GLN A 40 -2.94 20.85 10.33
CA GLN A 40 -3.05 19.85 9.25
C GLN A 40 -2.99 18.38 9.67
N LEU A 41 -2.48 18.04 10.85
CA LEU A 41 -2.18 16.65 11.24
C LEU A 41 -3.30 15.94 12.00
N LEU A 42 -4.07 16.63 12.81
CA LEU A 42 -5.00 15.99 13.76
C LEU A 42 -6.47 16.33 13.50
N PRO A 43 -7.41 15.41 13.76
CA PRO A 43 -8.84 15.69 13.71
C PRO A 43 -9.23 16.93 14.52
N GLY A 44 -10.05 17.79 13.93
CA GLY A 44 -10.48 19.07 14.52
C GLY A 44 -9.58 20.26 14.20
N GLN A 45 -8.40 20.05 13.63
CA GLN A 45 -7.59 21.15 13.11
C GLN A 45 -8.18 21.72 11.81
N ARG A 46 -7.95 23.02 11.59
CA ARG A 46 -8.59 23.83 10.54
C ARG A 46 -8.46 23.24 9.13
N ARG A 47 -7.34 22.58 8.83
CA ARG A 47 -6.96 22.06 7.51
C ARG A 47 -6.68 20.55 7.53
N PHE A 48 -7.14 19.84 8.57
CA PHE A 48 -6.98 18.38 8.64
C PHE A 48 -7.67 17.66 7.48
N GLU A 49 -8.92 18.02 7.18
CA GLU A 49 -9.68 17.41 6.07
C GLU A 49 -9.06 17.67 4.69
N GLU A 50 -8.34 18.78 4.52
CA GLU A 50 -7.57 19.07 3.31
C GLU A 50 -6.39 18.09 3.21
N SER A 51 -5.61 17.98 4.27
CA SER A 51 -4.41 17.14 4.35
C SER A 51 -4.74 15.65 4.24
N ARG A 52 -5.84 15.19 4.86
CA ARG A 52 -6.35 13.81 4.73
C ARG A 52 -6.65 13.45 3.28
N ARG A 53 -7.30 14.36 2.53
CA ARG A 53 -7.61 14.14 1.11
C ARG A 53 -6.36 14.14 0.24
N LEU A 54 -5.37 14.97 0.56
CA LEU A 54 -4.07 14.96 -0.11
C LEU A 54 -3.36 13.62 0.11
N LEU A 55 -3.32 13.12 1.36
CA LEU A 55 -2.76 11.81 1.68
C LEU A 55 -3.46 10.69 0.90
N ALA A 56 -4.80 10.65 0.90
CA ALA A 56 -5.55 9.66 0.14
C ALA A 56 -5.22 9.71 -1.36
N GLY A 57 -5.01 10.91 -1.92
CA GLY A 57 -4.56 11.10 -3.30
C GLY A 57 -3.18 10.50 -3.58
N GLU A 58 -2.19 10.77 -2.74
CA GLU A 58 -0.83 10.24 -2.88
C GLU A 58 -0.79 8.71 -2.73
N VAL A 59 -1.53 8.19 -1.74
CA VAL A 59 -1.68 6.74 -1.52
C VAL A 59 -2.34 6.06 -2.72
N ASN A 60 -3.41 6.62 -3.27
CA ASN A 60 -4.07 6.07 -4.46
C ASN A 60 -3.16 6.12 -5.70
N ALA A 61 -2.34 7.16 -5.85
CA ALA A 61 -1.34 7.22 -6.91
C ALA A 61 -0.26 6.13 -6.75
N ALA A 62 0.20 5.86 -5.52
CA ALA A 62 1.10 4.76 -5.22
C ALA A 62 0.48 3.40 -5.53
N VAL A 63 -0.79 3.17 -5.16
CA VAL A 63 -1.54 1.97 -5.52
C VAL A 63 -1.63 1.79 -7.03
N GLU A 64 -2.01 2.85 -7.76
CA GLU A 64 -2.09 2.81 -9.22
C GLU A 64 -0.73 2.45 -9.85
N GLY A 65 0.35 3.07 -9.36
CA GLY A 65 1.72 2.77 -9.77
C GLY A 65 2.10 1.31 -9.52
N ALA A 66 1.79 0.77 -8.34
CA ALA A 66 2.08 -0.62 -7.99
C ALA A 66 1.35 -1.62 -8.93
N PHE A 67 0.07 -1.38 -9.22
CA PHE A 67 -0.70 -2.22 -10.16
C PHE A 67 -0.19 -2.11 -11.61
N LYS A 68 0.19 -0.90 -12.06
CA LYS A 68 0.86 -0.74 -13.36
C LYS A 68 2.22 -1.46 -13.40
N GLY A 69 2.91 -1.53 -12.27
CA GLY A 69 4.14 -2.29 -12.07
C GLY A 69 3.95 -3.81 -11.99
N GLY A 70 2.71 -4.31 -12.06
CA GLY A 70 2.42 -5.74 -12.08
C GLY A 70 2.21 -6.39 -10.71
N THR A 71 2.02 -5.61 -9.64
CA THR A 71 1.61 -6.18 -8.35
C THR A 71 0.30 -6.93 -8.48
N ARG A 72 0.13 -7.99 -7.69
CA ARG A 72 -1.18 -8.65 -7.51
C ARG A 72 -1.97 -8.11 -6.34
N GLU A 73 -1.33 -7.42 -5.41
CA GLU A 73 -1.90 -7.05 -4.13
C GLU A 73 -1.18 -5.82 -3.59
N ALA A 74 -1.96 -4.79 -3.25
CA ALA A 74 -1.49 -3.61 -2.54
C ALA A 74 -2.21 -3.53 -1.19
N VAL A 75 -1.45 -3.51 -0.10
CA VAL A 75 -1.98 -3.32 1.26
C VAL A 75 -1.48 -2.00 1.79
N ILE A 76 -2.38 -1.16 2.26
CA ILE A 76 -2.10 0.14 2.85
C ILE A 76 -2.21 0.00 4.36
N TRP A 77 -1.23 0.50 5.08
CA TRP A 77 -1.35 0.73 6.51
C TRP A 77 -1.38 2.22 6.79
N ASP A 78 -2.51 2.64 7.36
CA ASP A 78 -2.72 3.98 7.89
C ASP A 78 -1.77 4.19 9.08
N GLY A 79 -0.62 4.81 8.86
CA GLY A 79 0.41 4.96 9.90
C GLY A 79 0.20 6.16 10.83
N HIS A 80 -0.60 7.14 10.42
CA HIS A 80 -0.78 8.40 11.15
C HIS A 80 -1.87 8.33 12.22
N ASP A 81 -1.70 9.09 13.32
CA ASP A 81 -2.63 9.22 14.47
C ASP A 81 -3.22 7.87 14.97
N GLY A 82 -2.40 6.83 15.03
CA GLY A 82 -2.85 5.51 15.49
C GLY A 82 -3.83 4.82 14.54
N SER A 83 -3.63 5.02 13.24
CA SER A 83 -4.34 4.33 12.16
C SER A 83 -5.81 4.69 12.07
N ARG A 84 -6.11 6.00 12.11
CA ARG A 84 -7.47 6.56 12.07
C ARG A 84 -7.60 7.76 11.12
N THR A 85 -6.66 7.89 10.18
CA THR A 85 -6.56 9.05 9.30
C THR A 85 -7.34 8.83 8.02
N LEU A 86 -7.18 7.68 7.36
CA LEU A 86 -7.77 7.44 6.03
C LEU A 86 -9.24 7.02 6.11
N SER A 87 -10.03 7.36 5.09
CA SER A 87 -11.38 6.83 4.91
C SER A 87 -11.36 5.71 3.87
N ILE A 88 -11.93 4.54 4.19
CA ILE A 88 -12.02 3.41 3.25
C ILE A 88 -12.74 3.78 1.95
N ASP A 89 -13.71 4.71 2.01
CA ASP A 89 -14.48 5.15 0.84
C ASP A 89 -13.64 5.99 -0.14
N GLU A 90 -12.50 6.52 0.31
CA GLU A 90 -11.59 7.35 -0.48
C GLU A 90 -10.42 6.54 -1.07
N ILE A 91 -10.30 5.24 -0.74
CA ILE A 91 -9.20 4.38 -1.18
C ILE A 91 -9.57 3.61 -2.46
N ASP A 92 -8.57 3.39 -3.33
CA ASP A 92 -8.71 2.53 -4.51
C ASP A 92 -9.20 1.13 -4.11
N ARG A 93 -10.33 0.72 -4.69
CA ARG A 93 -11.04 -0.52 -4.36
C ARG A 93 -10.24 -1.80 -4.58
N ARG A 94 -9.11 -1.72 -5.30
CA ARG A 94 -8.19 -2.85 -5.52
C ARG A 94 -7.22 -3.04 -4.35
N ALA A 95 -7.04 -2.04 -3.50
CA ALA A 95 -6.18 -2.10 -2.33
C ALA A 95 -6.95 -2.53 -1.07
N GLN A 96 -6.22 -3.02 -0.07
CA GLN A 96 -6.72 -3.31 1.26
C GLN A 96 -6.21 -2.26 2.24
N LEU A 97 -7.04 -1.80 3.18
CA LEU A 97 -6.66 -0.80 4.17
C LEU A 97 -6.64 -1.40 5.58
N ILE A 98 -5.51 -1.27 6.26
CA ILE A 98 -5.32 -1.63 7.67
C ILE A 98 -5.52 -0.37 8.53
N GLN A 99 -6.50 -0.41 9.43
CA GLN A 99 -6.81 0.66 10.37
C GLN A 99 -6.98 0.14 11.80
N GLY A 100 -6.89 1.05 12.76
CA GLY A 100 -7.06 0.78 14.19
C GLY A 100 -5.81 0.25 14.89
N ARG A 101 -5.97 -0.09 16.18
CA ARG A 101 -4.93 -0.65 17.05
C ARG A 101 -5.36 -2.03 17.59
N PRO A 102 -4.41 -2.94 17.89
CA PRO A 102 -2.96 -2.75 17.89
C PRO A 102 -2.25 -3.34 16.65
N THR A 103 -1.73 -2.48 15.77
CA THR A 103 -0.73 -2.89 14.78
C THR A 103 0.66 -2.57 15.34
N PRO A 104 1.56 -3.56 15.55
CA PRO A 104 2.90 -3.29 16.05
C PRO A 104 3.67 -2.34 15.13
N ALA A 105 4.51 -1.47 15.70
CA ALA A 105 5.35 -0.55 14.91
C ALA A 105 6.30 -1.29 13.96
N SER A 106 6.59 -2.56 14.23
CA SER A 106 7.41 -3.44 13.40
C SER A 106 6.62 -4.30 12.41
N TYR A 107 5.31 -4.12 12.25
CA TYR A 107 4.46 -4.99 11.42
C TYR A 107 4.98 -5.12 9.98
N TYR A 108 5.45 -4.02 9.38
CA TYR A 108 6.05 -4.02 8.04
C TYR A 108 7.47 -4.64 7.99
N LEU A 109 8.09 -4.90 9.14
CA LEU A 109 9.39 -5.57 9.27
C LEU A 109 9.26 -7.06 9.61
N GLU A 110 8.02 -7.57 9.79
CA GLU A 110 7.79 -8.99 10.03
C GLU A 110 8.15 -9.82 8.78
N ASP A 111 8.82 -10.95 9.01
CA ASP A 111 9.59 -11.65 7.99
C ASP A 111 8.73 -12.05 6.78
N ARG A 112 9.03 -11.46 5.62
CA ARG A 112 8.53 -11.79 4.28
C ARG A 112 7.00 -11.73 4.07
N LEU A 113 6.29 -10.84 4.75
CA LEU A 113 4.87 -10.61 4.46
C LEU A 113 4.64 -10.01 3.07
N TYR A 114 5.54 -9.15 2.58
CA TYR A 114 5.43 -8.44 1.31
C TYR A 114 6.74 -8.48 0.54
N ASP A 115 6.65 -8.39 -0.79
CA ASP A 115 7.80 -8.42 -1.71
C ASP A 115 8.44 -7.04 -1.90
N GLY A 116 7.74 -5.98 -1.49
CA GLY A 116 8.23 -4.61 -1.46
C GLY A 116 7.42 -3.73 -0.51
N ILE A 117 8.05 -2.67 -0.04
CA ILE A 117 7.44 -1.67 0.86
C ILE A 117 7.64 -0.29 0.24
N MET A 118 6.58 0.51 0.21
CA MET A 118 6.59 1.91 -0.15
C MET A 118 6.24 2.73 1.09
N PHE A 119 7.02 3.76 1.38
CA PHE A 119 6.66 4.78 2.36
C PHE A 119 6.08 5.95 1.58
N VAL A 120 4.84 6.31 1.93
CA VAL A 120 4.08 7.40 1.31
C VAL A 120 3.80 8.44 2.37
#